data_AF-X0ZBH4-F1
#
_entry.id   AF-X0ZBH4-F1
#
_cell.length_a   1.000
_cell.length_b   1.000
_cell.length_c   1.000
_cell.angle_alpha   90.00
_cell.angle_beta   90.00
_cell.angle_gamma   90.00
#
_symmetry.space_group_name_H-M   'P 1'
#
loop_
_entity.id
_entity.type
_entity.pdbx_description
1 polymer ?
#
loop_
_entity_poly.entity_id
_entity_poly.type
_entity_poly.pdbx_seq_one_letter_code
_entity_poly.pdbx_strand_id
1 'polypeptide(L)'
;MLDYQISYIKQRAEIRDDFLPALWPYIGTAIFPSAFGGKVKYFQDREPWAEPFIFGDPKAVYKLKKADVYDGLLGDVLNMEKFFIKETKGRIPIRITDIESPLGVAVQMWNPIDFYTALYNSPGEVHFLLQRITELMIKFIRKFREIAGELLFIPVKRVTYKF
;
A
#
# COMPACT_ATOMS: atom_id res chain seq x y z
N MET A 1 -9.76 -1.65 15.69
CA MET A 1 -9.08 -2.37 14.57
C MET A 1 -8.61 -3.76 15.01
N LEU A 2 -7.67 -3.87 15.97
CA LEU A 2 -7.06 -5.14 16.36
C LEU A 2 -8.05 -6.18 16.91
N ASP A 3 -8.86 -5.82 17.91
CA ASP A 3 -9.81 -6.76 18.53
C ASP A 3 -10.82 -7.33 17.53
N TYR A 4 -11.27 -6.48 16.61
CA TYR A 4 -12.14 -6.88 15.51
C TYR A 4 -11.46 -7.95 14.63
N GLN A 5 -10.21 -7.72 14.21
CA GLN A 5 -9.49 -8.69 13.38
C GLN A 5 -9.22 -10.00 14.13
N ILE A 6 -8.87 -9.96 15.42
CA ILE A 6 -8.69 -11.16 16.23
C ILE A 6 -10.01 -11.94 16.34
N SER A 7 -11.12 -11.25 16.60
CA SER A 7 -12.45 -11.87 16.65
C SER A 7 -12.83 -12.50 15.31
N TYR A 8 -12.58 -11.80 14.21
CA TYR A 8 -12.81 -12.30 12.85
C TYR A 8 -11.98 -13.55 12.55
N ILE A 9 -10.69 -13.54 12.89
CA ILE A 9 -9.79 -14.71 12.73
C ILE A 9 -10.32 -15.91 13.51
N LYS A 10 -10.74 -15.73 14.77
CA LYS A 10 -11.29 -16.80 15.60
C LYS A 10 -12.57 -17.40 15.00
N GLN A 11 -13.50 -16.56 14.56
CA GLN A 11 -14.74 -17.02 13.93
C GLN A 11 -14.48 -17.76 12.61
N ARG A 12 -13.53 -17.26 11.79
CA ARG A 12 -13.16 -17.89 10.53
C ARG A 12 -12.42 -19.21 10.73
N ALA A 13 -11.68 -19.39 11.83
CA ALA A 13 -10.98 -20.63 12.14
C ALA A 13 -11.93 -21.83 12.36
N GLU A 14 -13.20 -21.58 12.69
CA GLU A 14 -14.23 -22.63 12.80
C GLU A 14 -14.72 -23.13 11.43
N ILE A 15 -14.40 -22.41 10.35
CA ILE A 15 -14.79 -22.75 8.98
C ILE A 15 -13.63 -23.48 8.32
N ARG A 16 -13.88 -24.66 7.77
CA ARG A 16 -12.89 -25.43 7.01
C ARG A 16 -12.78 -24.89 5.58
N ASP A 17 -11.96 -23.86 5.39
CA ASP A 17 -11.57 -23.33 4.09
C ASP A 17 -10.06 -22.97 4.03
N ASP A 18 -9.61 -22.38 2.93
CA ASP A 18 -8.20 -21.99 2.70
C ASP A 18 -7.83 -20.63 3.34
N PHE A 19 -8.59 -20.16 4.33
CA PHE A 19 -8.31 -18.90 5.02
C PHE A 19 -6.97 -18.96 5.77
N LEU A 20 -6.12 -17.96 5.52
CA LEU A 20 -4.87 -17.77 6.25
C LEU A 20 -5.09 -16.80 7.41
N PRO A 21 -4.99 -17.24 8.68
CA PRO A 21 -5.21 -16.39 9.84
C PRO A 21 -4.05 -15.40 10.01
N ALA A 22 -4.29 -14.14 9.65
CA ALA A 22 -3.28 -13.10 9.68
C ALA A 22 -3.91 -11.74 10.03
N LEU A 23 -3.19 -10.91 10.76
CA LEU A 23 -3.55 -9.52 10.93
C LEU A 23 -3.17 -8.72 9.69
N TRP A 24 -3.99 -7.74 9.34
CA TRP A 24 -3.86 -6.95 8.14
C TRP A 24 -3.81 -5.46 8.51
N PRO A 25 -2.62 -4.83 8.50
CA PRO A 25 -2.46 -3.42 8.80
C PRO A 25 -2.90 -2.58 7.59
N TYR A 26 -4.20 -2.59 7.33
CA TYR A 26 -4.83 -1.95 6.20
C TYR A 26 -5.41 -0.58 6.54
N ILE A 27 -5.13 0.43 5.70
CA ILE A 27 -5.64 1.80 5.85
C ILE A 27 -6.17 2.40 4.54
N GLY A 28 -6.45 1.57 3.53
CA GLY A 28 -6.90 2.01 2.20
C GLY A 28 -5.77 2.13 1.17
N THR A 29 -6.13 2.56 -0.03
CA THR A 29 -5.25 2.60 -1.23
C THR A 29 -4.49 3.92 -1.39
N ALA A 30 -4.85 4.96 -0.62
CA ALA A 30 -4.22 6.28 -0.65
C ALA A 30 -2.75 6.31 -0.15
N ILE A 31 -2.20 5.17 0.28
CA ILE A 31 -0.92 5.12 0.98
C ILE A 31 0.26 5.63 0.15
N PHE A 32 0.44 5.15 -1.06
CA PHE A 32 1.55 5.59 -1.92
C PHE A 32 1.36 7.00 -2.46
N PRO A 33 0.18 7.41 -2.98
CA PRO A 33 -0.03 8.80 -3.41
C PRO A 33 0.21 9.81 -2.29
N SER A 34 -0.20 9.50 -1.05
CA SER A 34 0.04 10.38 0.10
C SER A 34 1.52 10.59 0.41
N ALA A 35 2.35 9.55 0.23
CA ALA A 35 3.81 9.64 0.42
C ALA A 35 4.47 10.56 -0.62
N PHE A 36 3.89 10.68 -1.82
CA PHE A 36 4.34 11.64 -2.83
C PHE A 36 3.77 13.06 -2.65
N GLY A 37 3.00 13.31 -1.59
CA GLY A 37 2.43 14.62 -1.27
C GLY A 37 0.95 14.79 -1.64
N GLY A 38 0.26 13.71 -2.06
CA GLY A 38 -1.17 13.73 -2.32
C GLY A 38 -1.97 14.03 -1.05
N LYS A 39 -2.86 15.02 -1.11
CA LYS A 39 -3.73 15.37 0.02
C LYS A 39 -4.75 14.26 0.26
N VAL A 40 -4.76 13.70 1.46
CA VAL A 40 -5.70 12.64 1.84
C VAL A 40 -7.02 13.25 2.30
N LYS A 41 -8.13 12.76 1.72
CA LYS A 41 -9.49 12.98 2.18
C LYS A 41 -9.97 11.74 2.93
N TYR A 42 -10.50 11.94 4.13
CA TYR A 42 -11.12 10.91 4.94
C TYR A 42 -12.63 11.01 4.83
N PHE A 43 -13.29 9.86 4.85
CA PHE A 43 -14.73 9.74 4.78
C PHE A 43 -15.23 8.84 5.91
N GLN A 44 -16.49 8.99 6.28
CA GLN A 44 -17.10 8.18 7.34
C GLN A 44 -17.49 6.78 6.84
N ASP A 45 -17.84 6.67 5.56
CA ASP A 45 -18.51 5.53 4.94
C ASP A 45 -17.67 4.83 3.87
N ARG A 46 -16.44 5.30 3.63
CA ARG A 46 -15.52 4.74 2.63
C ARG A 46 -14.06 5.00 2.98
N GLU A 47 -13.20 4.30 2.27
CA GLU A 47 -11.75 4.36 2.44
C GLU A 47 -11.18 5.75 2.13
N PRO A 48 -10.05 6.11 2.76
CA PRO A 48 -9.39 7.37 2.45
C PRO A 48 -8.92 7.41 1.00
N TRP A 49 -9.00 8.60 0.41
CA TRP A 49 -8.62 8.84 -0.97
C TRP A 49 -7.62 9.98 -1.05
N ALA A 50 -6.54 9.81 -1.81
CA ALA A 50 -5.62 10.90 -2.12
C ALA A 50 -6.08 11.65 -3.37
N GLU A 51 -6.16 12.98 -3.28
CA GLU A 51 -6.48 13.84 -4.42
C GLU A 51 -5.32 13.84 -5.44
N PRO A 52 -5.61 13.84 -6.76
CA PRO A 52 -4.60 14.07 -7.78
C PRO A 52 -3.94 15.43 -7.60
N PHE A 53 -2.65 15.51 -7.91
CA PHE A 53 -1.84 16.71 -7.76
C PHE A 53 -0.89 16.97 -8.94
N ILE A 54 -0.95 16.12 -9.98
CA ILE A 54 -0.26 16.34 -11.25
C ILE A 54 -1.33 16.67 -12.31
N PHE A 55 -1.16 17.82 -12.97
CA PHE A 55 -2.13 18.38 -13.92
C PHE A 55 -1.40 19.04 -15.09
N GLY A 56 -1.92 18.87 -16.30
CA GLY A 56 -1.55 19.59 -17.51
C GLY A 56 -0.15 19.28 -18.06
N ASP A 57 0.92 19.62 -17.32
CA ASP A 57 2.32 19.48 -17.74
C ASP A 57 2.93 18.15 -17.25
N PRO A 58 3.23 17.20 -18.16
CA PRO A 58 3.90 15.95 -17.81
C PRO A 58 5.24 16.16 -17.10
N LYS A 59 5.98 17.24 -17.37
CA LYS A 59 7.27 17.51 -16.74
C LYS A 59 7.17 17.82 -15.25
N ALA A 60 5.96 18.04 -14.73
CA ALA A 60 5.72 18.17 -13.30
C ALA A 60 6.19 16.93 -12.50
N VAL A 61 6.24 15.75 -13.11
CA VAL A 61 6.76 14.52 -12.47
C VAL A 61 8.21 14.68 -11.98
N TYR A 62 9.02 15.50 -12.66
CA TYR A 62 10.43 15.74 -12.29
C TYR A 62 10.58 16.63 -11.05
N LYS A 63 9.52 17.33 -10.64
CA LYS A 63 9.51 18.19 -9.45
C LYS A 63 9.10 17.43 -8.18
N LEU A 64 8.66 16.18 -8.32
CA LEU A 64 8.25 15.35 -7.19
C LEU A 64 9.42 15.12 -6.24
N LYS A 65 9.17 15.33 -4.94
CA LYS A 65 10.14 14.99 -3.91
C LYS A 65 10.36 13.47 -3.88
N LYS A 66 11.56 13.07 -3.47
CA LYS A 66 11.85 11.66 -3.20
C LYS A 66 11.10 11.24 -1.94
N ALA A 67 10.08 10.42 -2.11
CA ALA A 67 9.34 9.82 -0.99
C ALA A 67 10.17 8.76 -0.27
N ASP A 68 9.93 8.64 1.03
CA ASP A 68 10.47 7.63 1.94
C ASP A 68 9.36 6.69 2.46
N VAL A 69 9.76 5.57 3.05
CA VAL A 69 8.84 4.52 3.55
C VAL A 69 8.03 4.97 4.77
N TYR A 70 8.40 6.08 5.42
CA TYR A 70 7.66 6.68 6.53
C TYR A 70 6.82 7.91 6.12
N ASP A 71 6.86 8.31 4.84
CA ASP A 71 6.11 9.48 4.39
C ASP A 71 4.61 9.17 4.21
N GLY A 72 3.78 10.19 4.45
CA GLY A 72 2.33 10.08 4.35
C GLY A 72 1.79 8.93 5.19
N LEU A 73 0.81 8.21 4.63
CA LEU A 73 0.17 7.09 5.30
C LEU A 73 1.03 5.81 5.32
N LEU A 74 2.16 5.74 4.59
CA LEU A 74 3.03 4.56 4.67
C LEU A 74 3.59 4.38 6.09
N GLY A 75 3.95 5.48 6.76
CA GLY A 75 4.38 5.46 8.16
C GLY A 75 3.30 4.90 9.10
N ASP A 76 2.03 5.24 8.86
CA ASP A 76 0.91 4.75 9.65
C ASP A 76 0.70 3.25 9.50
N VAL A 77 0.89 2.70 8.28
CA VAL A 77 0.89 1.24 8.06
C VAL A 77 1.97 0.57 8.91
N LEU A 78 3.21 1.08 8.86
CA LEU A 78 4.34 0.50 9.61
C LEU A 78 4.14 0.62 11.13
N ASN A 79 3.52 1.71 11.59
CA ASN A 79 3.19 1.89 13.00
C ASN A 79 2.10 0.89 13.45
N MET A 80 1.08 0.67 12.62
CA MET A 80 0.05 -0.32 12.90
C MET A 80 0.58 -1.76 12.87
N GLU A 81 1.49 -2.08 11.95
CA GLU A 81 2.22 -3.36 11.95
C GLU A 81 2.96 -3.58 13.27
N LYS A 82 3.78 -2.61 13.69
CA LYS A 82 4.52 -2.68 14.97
C LYS A 82 3.58 -2.84 16.17
N PHE A 83 2.47 -2.13 16.16
CA PHE A 83 1.43 -2.25 17.19
C PHE A 83 0.85 -3.66 17.23
N PHE A 84 0.46 -4.23 16.09
CA PHE A 84 -0.07 -5.60 16.01
C PHE A 84 0.91 -6.66 16.50
N ILE A 85 2.18 -6.55 16.11
CA ILE A 85 3.23 -7.47 16.54
C ILE A 85 3.42 -7.39 18.06
N LYS A 86 3.46 -6.18 18.60
CA LYS A 86 3.62 -5.96 20.04
C LYS A 86 2.47 -6.56 20.84
N GLU A 87 1.23 -6.25 20.48
CA GLU A 87 0.05 -6.68 21.25
C GLU A 87 -0.19 -8.19 21.16
N THR A 88 0.11 -8.80 20.02
CA THR A 88 0.01 -10.27 19.86
C THR A 88 1.24 -11.02 20.32
N LYS A 89 2.30 -10.31 20.76
CA LYS A 89 3.61 -10.87 21.07
C LYS A 89 4.17 -11.72 19.91
N GLY A 90 3.89 -11.30 18.67
CA GLY A 90 4.29 -12.02 17.46
C GLY A 90 3.68 -13.41 17.31
N ARG A 91 2.52 -13.69 17.92
CA ARG A 91 1.86 -15.01 17.82
C ARG A 91 0.93 -15.14 16.62
N ILE A 92 0.51 -14.02 16.05
CA ILE A 92 -0.35 -14.00 14.85
C ILE A 92 0.47 -13.41 13.71
N PRO A 93 0.57 -14.09 12.56
CA PRO A 93 1.24 -13.55 11.38
C PRO A 93 0.63 -12.23 10.91
N ILE A 94 1.44 -11.41 10.25
CA ILE A 94 1.03 -10.16 9.63
C ILE A 94 1.04 -10.34 8.11
N ARG A 95 -0.12 -10.13 7.48
CA ARG A 95 -0.24 -9.99 6.03
C ARG A 95 0.17 -8.57 5.64
N ILE A 96 0.91 -8.44 4.54
CA ILE A 96 1.20 -7.12 3.98
C ILE A 96 -0.09 -6.33 3.70
N THR A 97 -0.05 -5.01 3.90
CA THR A 97 -1.14 -4.10 3.49
C THR A 97 -1.44 -4.26 1.99
N ASP A 98 -2.52 -3.65 1.52
CA ASP A 98 -2.80 -3.65 0.09
C ASP A 98 -1.73 -2.87 -0.67
N ILE A 99 -1.19 -3.50 -1.72
CA ILE A 99 -0.15 -2.92 -2.57
C ILE A 99 -0.71 -2.85 -3.98
N GLU A 100 -1.12 -1.64 -4.35
CA GLU A 100 -1.54 -1.31 -5.71
C GLU A 100 -0.40 -1.45 -6.71
N SER A 101 -0.75 -1.60 -7.99
CA SER A 101 0.26 -1.55 -9.05
C SER A 101 0.86 -0.15 -9.19
N PRO A 102 2.12 0.00 -9.68
CA PRO A 102 2.69 1.32 -9.95
C PRO A 102 1.82 2.17 -10.88
N LEU A 103 1.14 1.53 -11.83
CA LEU A 103 0.20 2.18 -12.74
C LEU A 103 -1.04 2.72 -12.01
N GLY A 104 -1.64 1.91 -11.12
CA GLY A 104 -2.80 2.32 -10.33
C GLY A 104 -2.50 3.53 -9.47
N VAL A 105 -1.33 3.54 -8.81
CA VAL A 105 -0.87 4.69 -8.02
C VAL A 105 -0.62 5.92 -8.91
N ALA A 106 -0.01 5.76 -10.09
CA ALA A 106 0.22 6.87 -11.01
C ALA A 106 -1.10 7.52 -11.48
N VAL A 107 -2.10 6.70 -11.83
CA VAL A 107 -3.45 7.17 -12.20
C VAL A 107 -4.13 7.91 -11.06
N GLN A 108 -3.86 7.57 -9.79
CA GLN A 108 -4.40 8.30 -8.65
C GLN A 108 -3.69 9.64 -8.39
N MET A 109 -2.37 9.70 -8.63
CA MET A 109 -1.57 10.92 -8.43
C MET A 109 -1.79 11.98 -9.51
N TRP A 110 -2.12 11.54 -10.73
CA TRP A 110 -2.24 12.39 -11.90
C TRP A 110 -3.71 12.49 -12.33
N ASN A 111 -4.16 13.67 -12.74
CA ASN A 111 -5.44 13.80 -13.43
C ASN A 111 -5.58 12.70 -14.51
N PRO A 112 -6.65 11.87 -14.46
CA PRO A 112 -6.77 10.72 -15.34
C PRO A 112 -6.73 11.07 -16.84
N ILE A 113 -7.38 12.17 -17.25
CA ILE A 113 -7.40 12.58 -18.66
C ILE A 113 -5.98 12.94 -19.13
N ASP A 114 -5.27 13.73 -18.33
CA ASP A 114 -3.89 14.12 -18.62
C ASP A 114 -2.95 12.90 -18.62
N PHE A 115 -3.12 11.98 -17.66
CA PHE A 115 -2.31 10.76 -17.58
C PHE A 115 -2.48 9.87 -18.81
N TYR A 116 -3.72 9.58 -19.21
CA TYR A 116 -3.97 8.74 -20.38
C TYR A 116 -3.50 9.42 -21.67
N THR A 117 -3.56 10.75 -21.75
CA THR A 117 -2.98 11.51 -22.87
C THR A 117 -1.45 11.42 -22.87
N ALA A 118 -0.82 11.52 -21.70
CA ALA A 118 0.63 11.44 -21.54
C ALA A 118 1.21 10.06 -21.91
N LEU A 119 0.42 8.97 -21.82
CA LEU A 119 0.85 7.65 -22.31
C LEU A 119 1.27 7.69 -23.79
N TYR A 120 0.60 8.49 -24.61
CA TYR A 120 0.91 8.63 -26.04
C TYR A 120 1.91 9.76 -26.29
N ASN A 121 1.70 10.92 -25.67
CA ASN A 121 2.41 12.15 -26.03
C ASN A 121 3.69 12.38 -25.20
N SER A 122 3.83 11.72 -24.05
CA SER A 122 4.94 11.93 -23.10
C SER A 122 5.29 10.65 -22.34
N PRO A 123 5.60 9.54 -23.05
CA PRO A 123 5.84 8.25 -22.42
C PRO A 123 7.07 8.26 -21.51
N GLY A 124 8.06 9.12 -21.77
CA GLY A 124 9.26 9.26 -20.94
C GLY A 124 8.95 9.72 -19.52
N GLU A 125 8.08 10.73 -19.38
CA GLU A 125 7.59 11.26 -18.12
C GLU A 125 6.75 10.22 -17.36
N VAL A 126 5.91 9.47 -18.08
CA VAL A 126 5.14 8.36 -17.47
C VAL A 126 6.08 7.28 -16.95
N HIS A 127 7.03 6.82 -17.75
CA HIS A 127 8.01 5.81 -17.31
C HIS A 127 8.84 6.30 -16.13
N PHE A 128 9.24 7.57 -16.12
CA PHE A 128 9.92 8.17 -14.99
C PHE A 128 9.07 8.06 -13.72
N LEU A 129 7.80 8.48 -13.76
CA LEU A 129 6.91 8.40 -12.61
C LEU A 129 6.72 6.95 -12.12
N LEU A 130 6.47 6.01 -13.04
CA LEU A 130 6.30 4.59 -12.71
C LEU A 130 7.54 4.00 -12.05
N GLN A 131 8.73 4.37 -12.51
CA GLN A 131 9.99 3.93 -11.90
C GLN A 131 10.10 4.45 -10.45
N ARG A 132 9.76 5.71 -10.19
CA ARG A 132 9.80 6.31 -8.85
C ARG A 132 8.83 5.63 -7.88
N ILE A 133 7.62 5.34 -8.34
CA ILE A 133 6.61 4.61 -7.55
C ILE A 133 7.12 3.19 -7.25
N THR A 134 7.66 2.50 -8.25
CA THR A 134 8.20 1.14 -8.10
C THR A 134 9.35 1.09 -7.10
N GLU A 135 10.28 2.05 -7.16
CA GLU A 135 11.39 2.16 -6.21
C GLU A 135 10.90 2.32 -4.77
N LEU A 136 9.87 3.14 -4.54
CA LEU A 136 9.27 3.31 -3.22
C LEU A 136 8.57 2.03 -2.76
N MET A 137 7.78 1.40 -3.62
CA MET A 137 7.09 0.13 -3.31
C MET A 137 8.08 -0.95 -2.89
N ILE A 138 9.17 -1.14 -3.63
CA ILE A 138 10.21 -2.13 -3.30
C ILE A 138 10.81 -1.85 -1.92
N LYS A 139 11.14 -0.58 -1.63
CA LYS A 139 11.68 -0.18 -0.33
C LYS A 139 10.68 -0.43 0.80
N PHE A 140 9.43 -0.06 0.58
CA PHE A 140 8.36 -0.22 1.56
C PHE A 140 8.11 -1.70 1.87
N ILE A 141 7.96 -2.55 0.84
CA ILE A 141 7.75 -3.99 1.01
C ILE A 141 8.92 -4.63 1.77
N ARG A 142 10.16 -4.25 1.43
CA ARG A 142 11.35 -4.72 2.16
C ARG A 142 11.33 -4.28 3.62
N LYS A 143 10.96 -3.02 3.89
CA LYS A 143 10.91 -2.49 5.26
C LYS A 143 9.81 -3.15 6.09
N PHE A 144 8.64 -3.34 5.50
CA PHE A 144 7.54 -4.07 6.12
C PHE A 144 7.97 -5.50 6.48
N ARG A 145 8.54 -6.24 5.52
CA ARG A 145 9.06 -7.60 5.77
C ARG A 145 10.15 -7.64 6.85
N GLU A 146 11.01 -6.63 6.91
CA GLU A 146 12.05 -6.50 7.95
C GLU A 146 11.43 -6.35 9.35
N ILE A 147 10.35 -5.57 9.48
CA ILE A 147 9.66 -5.34 10.77
C ILE A 147 8.91 -6.58 11.23
N ALA A 148 8.12 -7.22 10.35
CA ALA A 148 7.43 -8.47 10.67
C ALA A 148 8.42 -9.61 10.99
N GLY A 149 9.55 -9.67 10.28
CA GLY A 149 10.42 -10.83 10.26
C GLY A 149 9.87 -11.96 9.38
N GLU A 150 10.76 -12.85 8.94
CA GLU A 150 10.47 -13.88 7.93
C GLU A 150 9.35 -14.85 8.31
N LEU A 151 9.19 -15.14 9.60
CA LEU A 151 8.20 -16.12 10.08
C LEU A 151 6.80 -15.54 10.23
N LEU A 152 6.66 -14.21 10.32
CA LEU A 152 5.38 -13.55 10.51
C LEU A 152 4.86 -12.91 9.22
N PHE A 153 5.70 -12.74 8.20
CA PHE A 153 5.31 -12.08 6.96
C PHE A 153 4.52 -12.99 6.02
N ILE A 154 3.29 -12.60 5.71
CA ILE A 154 2.46 -13.25 4.67
C ILE A 154 2.36 -12.33 3.44
N PRO A 155 2.83 -12.79 2.25
CA PRO A 155 2.76 -11.99 1.02
C PRO A 155 1.34 -11.90 0.45
N VAL A 156 1.12 -10.96 -0.47
CA VAL A 156 -0.20 -10.65 -1.09
C VAL A 156 -0.91 -11.89 -1.66
N LYS A 157 -0.16 -12.87 -2.16
CA LYS A 157 -0.65 -14.21 -2.53
C LYS A 157 0.43 -15.26 -2.25
N ARG A 158 0.15 -16.22 -1.38
CA ARG A 158 0.88 -17.50 -1.38
C ARG A 158 0.08 -18.47 -2.23
N VAL A 159 0.24 -18.43 -3.56
CA VAL A 159 -0.27 -19.50 -4.42
C VAL A 159 0.68 -20.68 -4.29
N THR A 160 0.47 -21.51 -3.27
CA THR A 160 1.09 -22.83 -3.23
C THR A 160 0.13 -23.82 -3.87
N TYR A 161 0.20 -23.95 -5.20
CA TYR A 161 -0.20 -25.21 -5.82
C TYR A 161 0.96 -26.19 -5.59
N LYS A 162 0.74 -27.19 -4.74
CA LYS A 162 1.47 -28.45 -4.84
C LYS A 162 0.53 -29.41 -5.57
N PHE A 163 0.84 -29.71 -6.82
CA PHE A 163 0.33 -30.90 -7.50
C PHE A 163 1.02 -32.14 -6.92
#